data_AF-A0A9Q3GZR9-F1
#
_entry.id   AF-A0A9Q3GZR9-F1
#
_cell.length_a   1.000
_cell.length_b   1.000
_cell.length_c   1.000
_cell.angle_alpha   90.00
_cell.angle_beta   90.00
_cell.angle_gamma   90.00
#
_symmetry.space_group_name_H-M   'P 1'
#
loop_
_entity.id
_entity.type
_entity.pdbx_description
1 polymer ?
#
loop_
_entity_poly.entity_id
_entity_poly.type
_entity_poly.pdbx_seq_one_letter_code
_entity_poly.pdbx_strand_id
1 'polypeptide(L)' 'MDGEPKEGVICYISRQLKDSEARYGETQTECLFLVWAVEKLHFYLEGAVFEVYTDCTALKSLLDMKTTNRHMWRWNIAMQ' A
#
# COMPACT_ATOMS: atom_id res chain seq x y z
N MET A 1 -27.98 -1.16 -25.10
CA MET A 1 -27.00 -2.18 -24.65
C MET A 1 -26.25 -1.49 -23.51
N ASP A 2 -26.85 -1.48 -22.32
CA ASP A 2 -26.47 -0.56 -21.25
C ASP A 2 -26.46 -1.35 -19.96
N GLY A 3 -25.28 -1.61 -19.38
CA GLY A 3 -25.22 -2.24 -18.07
C GLY A 3 -23.94 -2.99 -17.69
N GLU A 4 -22.98 -3.18 -18.60
CA GLU A 4 -21.75 -3.90 -18.21
C GLU A 4 -20.89 -3.01 -17.30
N PRO A 5 -20.49 -3.48 -16.10
CA PRO A 5 -19.59 -2.74 -15.23
C PRO A 5 -18.26 -2.53 -15.96
N LYS A 6 -17.91 -1.26 -16.23
CA LYS A 6 -16.62 -0.89 -16.80
C LYS A 6 -15.65 -0.60 -15.67
N GLU A 7 -14.63 -1.43 -15.56
CA GLU A 7 -13.44 -1.09 -14.79
C GLU A 7 -12.74 0.10 -15.45
N GLY A 8 -12.50 1.14 -14.67
CA GLY A 8 -11.89 2.38 -15.12
C GLY A 8 -10.86 2.86 -14.10
N VAL A 9 -9.73 3.36 -14.59
CA VAL A 9 -8.70 3.90 -13.72
C VAL A 9 -9.19 5.22 -13.12
N ILE A 10 -9.12 5.33 -11.79
CA ILE A 10 -9.51 6.54 -11.06
C ILE A 10 -8.36 7.55 -11.07
N CYS A 11 -7.16 7.12 -10.67
CA CYS A 11 -5.99 7.98 -10.62
C CYS A 11 -4.68 7.19 -10.71
N TYR A 12 -3.61 7.89 -11.09
CA TYR A 12 -2.23 7.41 -11.00
C TYR A 12 -1.49 8.28 -9.99
N ILE A 13 -0.75 7.66 -9.08
CA ILE A 13 0.07 8.36 -8.08
C ILE A 13 1.50 7.84 -8.11
N SER A 14 2.46 8.74 -7.88
CA SER A 14 3.87 8.40 -7.73
C SER A 14 4.55 9.40 -6.78
N ARG A 15 5.69 9.00 -6.21
CA ARG A 15 6.51 9.85 -5.33
C ARG A 15 7.98 9.57 -5.54
N GLN A 16 8.81 10.56 -5.27
CA GLN A 16 10.26 10.37 -5.16
C GLN A 16 10.62 9.85 -3.76
N LEU A 17 11.68 9.04 -3.69
CA LEU A 17 12.26 8.60 -2.42
C LEU A 17 13.09 9.72 -1.79
N LYS A 18 13.03 9.83 -0.47
CA LYS A 18 13.94 10.71 0.28
C LYS A 18 15.32 10.04 0.40
N ASP A 19 16.37 10.83 0.61
CA ASP A 19 17.74 10.30 0.78
C ASP A 19 17.87 9.26 1.89
N SER A 20 17.05 9.37 2.94
CA SER A 20 16.98 8.37 4.02
C SER A 20 16.32 7.07 3.60
N GLU A 21 15.36 7.13 2.67
CA GLU A 21 14.59 6.01 2.15
C GLU A 21 15.33 5.32 0.99
N ALA A 22 16.23 6.04 0.32
CA ALA A 22 17.07 5.50 -0.76
C ALA A 22 17.98 4.33 -0.31
N ARG A 23 18.18 4.17 1.00
CA ARG A 23 18.94 3.05 1.60
C ARG A 23 18.08 1.81 1.88
N TYR A 24 16.77 1.90 1.69
CA TYR A 24 15.86 0.80 1.93
C TYR A 24 15.97 -0.25 0.84
N GLY A 25 15.82 -1.52 1.22
CA GLY A 25 15.66 -2.60 0.25
C GLY A 25 14.34 -2.50 -0.51
N GLU A 26 14.19 -3.30 -1.55
CA GLU A 26 12.99 -3.34 -2.41
C GLU A 26 11.70 -3.54 -1.59
N THR A 27 11.65 -4.57 -0.74
CA THR A 27 10.52 -4.85 0.16
C THR A 27 10.15 -3.67 1.06
N GLN A 28 11.14 -2.99 1.64
CA GLN A 28 10.91 -1.89 2.56
C GLN A 28 10.36 -0.67 1.82
N THR A 29 10.87 -0.43 0.61
CA THR A 29 10.45 0.66 -0.27
C THR A 29 9.01 0.45 -0.75
N GLU A 30 8.66 -0.77 -1.13
CA GLU A 30 7.28 -1.11 -1.51
C GLU A 30 6.30 -0.98 -0.35
N CYS A 31 6.66 -1.45 0.84
CA CYS A 31 5.81 -1.29 2.03
C CYS A 31 5.58 0.19 2.36
N LEU A 32 6.64 0.98 2.29
CA LEU A 32 6.59 2.42 2.49
C LEU A 32 5.72 3.13 1.44
N PHE A 33 5.81 2.69 0.18
CA PHE A 33 4.96 3.21 -0.89
C PHE A 33 3.49 2.87 -0.62
N LEU A 34 3.19 1.65 -0.16
CA LEU A 34 1.83 1.24 0.16
C LEU A 34 1.21 2.08 1.28
N VAL A 35 1.92 2.24 2.41
CA VAL A 35 1.45 3.08 3.54
C VAL A 35 1.10 4.48 3.03
N TRP A 36 2.00 5.07 2.25
CA TRP A 36 1.81 6.40 1.70
C TRP A 36 0.67 6.49 0.69
N ALA A 37 0.52 5.47 -0.16
CA ALA A 37 -0.56 5.41 -1.14
C ALA A 37 -1.93 5.34 -0.44
N VAL A 38 -2.06 4.53 0.61
CA VAL A 38 -3.28 4.43 1.43
C VAL A 38 -3.57 5.75 2.14
N GLU A 39 -2.57 6.39 2.75
CA GLU A 39 -2.73 7.71 3.38
C GLU A 39 -3.16 8.78 2.37
N LYS A 40 -2.61 8.75 1.14
CA LYS A 40 -2.94 9.72 0.09
C LYS A 40 -4.32 9.49 -0.54
N LEU A 41 -4.71 8.24 -0.69
CA LEU A 41 -5.98 7.82 -1.27
C LEU A 41 -7.05 7.58 -0.22
N HIS A 42 -6.83 8.01 1.03
CA HIS A 42 -7.77 7.82 2.12
C HIS A 42 -9.20 8.26 1.76
N PHE A 43 -9.38 9.40 1.08
CA PHE A 43 -10.69 9.86 0.61
C PHE A 43 -11.40 8.93 -0.38
N TYR A 44 -10.67 8.03 -1.05
CA TYR A 44 -11.22 7.02 -1.97
C TYR A 44 -11.37 5.64 -1.32
N LEU A 45 -10.48 5.31 -0.37
CA LEU A 45 -10.36 3.97 0.21
C LEU A 45 -11.08 3.83 1.55
N GLU A 46 -11.34 4.94 2.26
CA GLU A 46 -11.99 4.93 3.56
C GLU A 46 -13.38 4.28 3.47
N GLY A 47 -13.60 3.25 4.29
CA GLY A 47 -14.86 2.49 4.33
C GLY A 47 -15.08 1.53 3.16
N ALA A 48 -14.14 1.45 2.21
CA ALA A 48 -14.21 0.53 1.09
C ALA A 48 -13.31 -0.70 1.32
N VAL A 49 -13.78 -1.87 0.89
CA VAL A 49 -12.92 -3.05 0.75
C VAL A 49 -12.21 -2.95 -0.59
N PHE A 50 -10.88 -2.99 -0.57
CA PHE A 50 -10.06 -2.90 -1.77
C PHE A 50 -8.98 -3.98 -1.77
N GLU A 51 -8.54 -4.34 -2.98
CA GLU A 51 -7.45 -5.30 -3.18
C GLU A 51 -6.22 -4.57 -3.69
N VAL A 52 -5.06 -4.95 -3.15
CA VAL A 52 -3.76 -4.44 -3.59
C VAL A 52 -3.06 -5.51 -4.41
N TYR A 53 -2.66 -5.14 -5.61
CA TYR A 53 -1.81 -5.96 -6.49
C TYR A 53 -0.37 -5.45 -6.42
N THR A 54 0.54 -6.28 -5.90
CA THR A 54 1.98 -6.02 -5.79
C THR A 54 2.75 -7.30 -6.11
N ASP A 55 3.92 -7.15 -6.71
CA ASP A 55 4.89 -8.23 -6.98
C ASP A 55 5.74 -8.59 -5.75
N CYS A 56 5.73 -7.79 -4.68
CA CYS A 56 6.41 -8.13 -3.44
C CYS A 56 5.67 -9.17 -2.60
N THR A 57 6.18 -10.39 -2.67
CA THR A 57 5.74 -11.52 -1.84
C THR A 57 5.85 -11.23 -0.34
N ALA A 58 6.85 -10.47 0.08
CA ALA A 58 7.05 -10.16 1.50
C ALA A 58 5.97 -9.23 2.08
N LEU A 59 5.31 -8.42 1.24
CA LEU A 59 4.23 -7.53 1.66
C LEU A 59 2.95 -8.33 1.96
N LYS A 60 2.69 -9.41 1.19
CA LYS A 60 1.63 -10.38 1.49
C LYS A 60 1.86 -11.03 2.86
N SER A 61 3.10 -11.45 3.14
CA SER A 61 3.44 -11.99 4.46
C SER A 61 3.34 -10.92 5.56
N LEU A 62 3.66 -9.66 5.30
CA LEU A 62 3.65 -8.60 6.32
C LEU A 62 2.23 -8.18 6.75
N LEU A 63 1.27 -8.25 5.83
CA LEU A 63 -0.16 -8.07 6.10
C LEU A 63 -0.74 -9.25 6.91
N ASP A 64 -0.28 -10.46 6.64
CA ASP A 64 -0.72 -11.69 7.32
C ASP A 64 0.01 -11.95 8.65
N MET A 65 1.23 -11.45 8.80
CA MET A 65 2.05 -11.65 9.99
C MET A 65 1.67 -10.66 11.10
N LYS A 66 1.34 -11.19 12.28
CA LYS A 66 1.51 -10.51 13.59
C LYS A 66 3.00 -10.25 13.84
N THR A 67 3.59 -9.30 13.12
CA THR A 67 5.05 -9.05 13.18
C THR A 67 5.46 -8.49 14.54
N THR A 68 6.74 -8.64 14.92
CA THR A 68 7.29 -8.16 16.22
C THR A 68 8.18 -6.91 16.06
N ASN A 69 8.38 -6.44 14.82
CA ASN A 69 9.21 -5.28 14.50
C ASN A 69 8.40 -3.99 14.69
N ARG A 70 8.84 -3.12 15.61
CA ARG A 70 8.12 -1.89 16.00
C ARG A 70 7.77 -0.98 14.82
N HIS A 71 8.61 -0.88 13.79
CA HIS A 71 8.32 -0.07 12.62
C HIS A 71 7.22 -0.68 11.75
N MET A 72 7.29 -2.00 11.53
CA MET A 72 6.29 -2.71 10.73
C MET A 72 4.97 -2.85 11.47
N TRP A 73 4.98 -2.93 12.81
CA TRP A 73 3.77 -2.88 13.65
C TRP A 73 3.02 -1.56 13.49
N ARG A 74 3.75 -0.43 13.46
CA ARG A 74 3.13 0.89 13.24
C ARG A 74 2.46 0.98 11.87
N TRP A 75 3.06 0.37 10.85
CA TRP A 75 2.48 0.34 9.51
C TRP A 75 1.33 -0.65 9.40
N ASN A 76 1.40 -1.79 10.09
CA ASN A 76 0.30 -2.75 10.15
C ASN A 76 -0.93 -2.12 10.84
N ILE A 77 -0.77 -1.38 11.96
CA ILE A 77 -1.87 -0.58 12.55
C ILE A 77 -2.43 0.44 11.55
N ALA A 78 -1.56 1.12 10.78
CA ALA A 78 -2.01 2.14 9.84
C ALA A 78 -2.76 1.58 8.61
N MET A 79 -2.57 0.29 8.31
CA MET A 79 -3.25 -0.41 7.21
C MET A 79 -4.49 -1.18 7.64
N GLN A 80 -4.75 -1.27 8.95
CA GLN A 80 -5.86 -2.04 9.53
C GLN A 80 -7.16 -1.22 9.55
#